data_AF-A0AAE1UJH2-F1
#
_entry.id   AF-A0AAE1UJH2-F1
#
_cell.length_a   1.000
_cell.length_b   1.000
_cell.length_c   1.000
_cell.angle_alpha   90.00
_cell.angle_beta   90.00
_cell.angle_gamma   90.00
#
_symmetry.space_group_name_H-M   'P 1'
#
loop_
_entity.id
_entity.type
_entity.pdbx_description
1 polymer ?
#
loop_
_entity_poly.entity_id
_entity_poly.type
_entity_poly.pdbx_seq_one_letter_code
_entity_poly.pdbx_strand_id
1 'polypeptide(L)'
;MFTREDTENIPDLDPRDIRGPIESINITEDIVREKLKEIKPGKSEGSDGIHSKVVCETLNDGHTSKTAASANARFGLIRRHFQHLDEESLMLLYKSLCRPKLEYCMAVSQPRFKKDIDKIEKVQRRATKMINGYGELSYSERLKKLKLPSLQYNTILMKTNSLRETKREELEGMDNGLRRKQS
;
A
#
# COMPACT_ATOMS: atom_id res chain seq x y z
N MET A 1 31.44 16.30 -7.07
CA MET A 1 32.46 15.23 -7.01
C MET A 1 31.73 13.91 -6.85
N PHE A 2 31.39 13.24 -7.96
CA PHE A 2 30.87 11.88 -7.93
C PHE A 2 32.07 10.94 -8.12
N THR A 3 32.41 10.16 -7.11
CA THR A 3 33.46 9.13 -7.20
C THR A 3 32.97 8.03 -8.14
N ARG A 4 33.77 7.69 -9.15
CA ARG A 4 33.56 6.48 -9.97
C ARG A 4 33.73 5.29 -9.04
N GLU A 5 32.67 4.51 -8.86
CA GLU A 5 32.73 3.26 -8.09
C GLU A 5 33.32 2.16 -9.00
N ASP A 6 34.29 1.41 -8.47
CA ASP A 6 34.94 0.30 -9.16
C ASP A 6 33.96 -0.87 -9.27
N THR A 7 33.47 -1.10 -10.49
CA THR A 7 32.50 -2.16 -10.80
C THR A 7 33.15 -3.51 -11.12
N GLU A 8 34.49 -3.57 -11.13
CA GLU A 8 35.25 -4.77 -11.52
C GLU A 8 35.27 -5.86 -10.43
N ASN A 9 34.89 -5.54 -9.19
CA ASN A 9 34.95 -6.48 -8.07
C ASN A 9 33.63 -6.55 -7.28
N ILE A 10 32.53 -6.69 -8.00
CA ILE A 10 31.22 -6.98 -7.39
C ILE A 10 31.18 -8.51 -7.16
N PRO A 11 31.10 -8.98 -5.90
CA PRO A 11 30.96 -10.41 -5.66
C PRO A 11 29.66 -10.90 -6.28
N ASP A 12 29.75 -11.93 -7.12
CA ASP A 12 28.57 -12.55 -7.71
C ASP A 12 27.76 -13.21 -6.59
N LEU A 13 26.58 -12.68 -6.33
CA LEU A 13 25.67 -13.26 -5.35
C LEU A 13 24.99 -14.44 -6.03
N ASP A 14 25.16 -15.65 -5.47
CA ASP A 14 24.45 -16.82 -5.94
C ASP A 14 22.97 -16.48 -6.18
N PRO A 15 22.43 -16.76 -7.38
CA PRO A 15 21.02 -16.51 -7.65
C PRO A 15 20.20 -17.28 -6.61
N ARG A 16 19.50 -16.55 -5.72
CA ARG A 16 18.48 -17.17 -4.88
C ARG A 16 17.45 -17.76 -5.82
N ASP A 17 17.46 -19.08 -5.98
CA ASP A 17 16.45 -19.78 -6.75
C ASP A 17 15.13 -19.76 -5.98
N ILE A 18 14.28 -18.80 -6.34
CA ILE A 18 12.93 -18.64 -5.78
C ILE A 18 11.88 -19.28 -6.69
N ARG A 19 12.30 -19.96 -7.78
CA ARG A 19 11.40 -20.53 -8.80
C ARG A 19 11.16 -22.02 -8.62
N GLY A 20 11.88 -22.69 -7.73
CA GLY A 20 11.57 -24.05 -7.32
C GLY A 20 10.15 -24.16 -6.73
N PRO A 21 9.39 -25.23 -7.02
CA PRO A 21 8.18 -25.53 -6.27
C PRO A 21 8.54 -25.62 -4.78
N ILE A 22 7.72 -25.03 -3.92
CA ILE A 22 7.91 -25.16 -2.47
C ILE A 22 7.59 -26.61 -2.11
N GLU A 23 8.61 -27.47 -2.07
CA GLU A 23 8.46 -28.93 -1.91
C GLU A 23 7.81 -29.31 -0.57
N SER A 24 7.99 -28.51 0.47
CA SER A 24 7.23 -28.64 1.71
C SER A 24 7.39 -27.40 2.60
N ILE A 25 6.28 -26.83 3.04
CA ILE A 25 6.26 -25.91 4.20
C ILE A 25 6.12 -26.78 5.44
N ASN A 26 7.23 -27.13 6.07
CA ASN A 26 7.23 -27.88 7.34
C ASN A 26 7.04 -26.91 8.51
N ILE A 27 5.82 -26.44 8.71
CA ILE A 27 5.44 -25.77 9.97
C ILE A 27 5.13 -26.87 10.98
N THR A 28 6.17 -27.36 11.66
CA THR A 28 6.00 -28.25 12.81
C THR A 28 5.82 -27.44 14.09
N GLU A 29 5.10 -28.01 15.05
CA GLU A 29 4.84 -27.36 16.34
C GLU A 29 6.14 -26.95 17.05
N ASP A 30 7.19 -27.77 16.90
CA ASP A 30 8.51 -27.53 17.50
C ASP A 30 9.19 -26.28 16.93
N ILE A 31 9.14 -26.08 15.61
CA ILE A 31 9.71 -24.90 14.94
C ILE A 31 8.96 -23.64 15.38
N VAL A 32 7.63 -23.72 15.51
CA VAL A 32 6.81 -22.62 16.00
C VAL A 32 7.17 -22.30 17.46
N ARG A 33 7.30 -23.30 18.32
CA ARG A 33 7.69 -23.14 19.73
C ARG A 33 9.09 -22.56 19.89
N GLU A 34 10.04 -22.95 19.05
CA GLU A 34 11.39 -22.39 19.04
C GLU A 34 11.37 -20.90 18.64
N LYS A 35 10.68 -20.56 17.55
CA LYS A 35 10.48 -19.18 17.10
C LYS A 35 9.78 -18.31 18.14
N LEU A 36 8.82 -18.87 18.88
CA LEU A 36 8.11 -18.16 19.95
C LEU A 36 9.04 -17.82 21.13
N LYS A 37 10.07 -18.62 21.42
CA LYS A 37 11.06 -18.33 22.47
C LYS A 37 11.98 -17.15 22.12
N GLU A 38 12.23 -16.88 20.84
CA GLU A 38 13.03 -15.73 20.39
C GLU A 38 12.30 -14.38 20.50
N ILE A 39 10.99 -14.40 20.75
CA ILE A 39 10.20 -13.18 20.93
C ILE A 39 10.50 -12.62 22.33
N LYS A 40 11.11 -11.43 22.39
CA LYS A 40 11.42 -10.75 23.65
C LYS A 40 10.12 -10.43 24.42
N PRO A 41 9.89 -10.98 25.63
CA PRO A 41 8.65 -10.82 26.40
C PRO A 41 8.48 -9.43 27.04
N GLY A 42 9.47 -8.54 26.90
CA GLY A 42 9.50 -7.22 27.54
C GLY A 42 8.59 -6.16 26.90
N LYS A 43 7.66 -6.52 26.00
CA LYS A 43 6.61 -5.63 25.50
C LYS A 43 5.28 -6.18 25.95
N SER A 44 4.49 -5.32 26.60
CA SER A 44 3.16 -5.67 27.10
C SER A 44 2.36 -6.46 26.07
N GLU A 45 1.91 -7.64 26.48
CA GLU A 45 0.87 -8.38 25.77
C GLU A 45 -0.38 -7.50 25.73
N GLY A 46 -1.11 -7.51 24.61
CA GLY A 46 -2.37 -6.78 24.51
C GLY A 46 -3.40 -7.30 25.51
N SER A 47 -4.58 -6.66 25.58
CA SER A 47 -5.68 -7.09 26.48
C SER A 47 -6.07 -8.56 26.35
N ASP A 48 -5.72 -9.18 25.22
CA ASP A 48 -6.17 -10.51 24.82
C ASP A 48 -5.04 -11.56 24.95
N GLY A 49 -3.90 -11.23 25.59
CA GLY A 49 -2.77 -12.16 25.79
C GLY A 49 -1.94 -12.44 24.53
N ILE A 50 -2.18 -11.71 23.44
CA ILE A 50 -1.39 -11.82 22.20
C ILE A 50 -0.32 -10.74 22.18
N HIS A 51 0.93 -11.13 21.87
CA HIS A 51 2.04 -10.20 21.75
C HIS A 51 1.81 -9.18 20.63
N SER A 52 2.03 -7.90 20.93
CA SER A 52 1.78 -6.78 20.00
C SER A 52 2.44 -6.92 18.62
N LYS A 53 3.58 -7.62 18.52
CA LYS A 53 4.25 -7.88 17.23
C LYS A 53 3.50 -8.91 16.38
N VAL A 54 2.93 -9.94 16.99
CA VAL A 54 2.09 -10.93 16.29
C VAL A 54 0.81 -10.25 15.82
N VAL A 55 0.19 -9.44 16.67
CA VAL A 55 -0.97 -8.62 16.28
C VAL A 55 -0.62 -7.66 15.14
N CYS A 56 0.54 -7.00 15.17
CA CYS A 56 0.97 -6.05 14.14
C CYS A 56 1.49 -6.69 12.84
N GLU A 57 1.84 -7.99 12.88
CA GLU A 57 2.19 -8.79 11.71
C GLU A 57 0.96 -9.47 11.09
N THR A 58 -0.01 -9.89 11.91
CA THR A 58 -1.27 -10.53 11.47
C THR A 58 -2.36 -9.52 11.11
N LEU A 59 -2.40 -8.37 11.79
CA LEU A 59 -3.15 -7.18 11.43
C LEU A 59 -2.17 -6.24 10.72
N ASN A 60 -2.46 -5.86 9.48
CA ASN A 60 -1.66 -5.02 8.57
C ASN A 60 -1.25 -3.61 9.09
N ASP A 61 -1.29 -3.37 10.40
CA ASP A 61 -1.20 -2.09 11.07
C ASP A 61 0.15 -1.39 10.85
N GLY A 62 1.23 -2.17 10.69
CA GLY A 62 2.57 -1.67 10.40
C GLY A 62 2.74 -1.17 8.96
N HIS A 63 2.14 -1.85 7.98
CA HIS A 63 2.34 -1.56 6.55
C HIS A 63 1.73 -0.20 6.17
N THR A 64 0.49 0.06 6.62
CA THR A 64 -0.22 1.33 6.39
C THR A 64 0.55 2.51 7.00
N SER A 65 1.04 2.34 8.23
CA SER A 65 1.78 3.39 8.94
C SER A 65 3.12 3.71 8.23
N LYS A 66 3.88 2.68 7.82
CA LYS A 66 5.12 2.84 7.06
C LYS A 66 4.89 3.53 5.70
N THR A 67 3.84 3.13 4.99
CA THR A 67 3.49 3.74 3.69
C THR A 67 3.11 5.21 3.87
N ALA A 68 2.27 5.53 4.85
CA ALA A 68 1.88 6.90 5.16
C ALA A 68 3.09 7.75 5.59
N ALA A 69 3.98 7.23 6.42
CA ALA A 69 5.22 7.90 6.81
C ALA A 69 6.13 8.18 5.61
N SER A 70 6.31 7.19 4.72
CA SER A 70 7.08 7.35 3.49
C SER A 70 6.50 8.42 2.57
N ALA A 71 5.19 8.46 2.40
CA ALA A 71 4.52 9.50 1.60
C ALA A 71 4.67 10.89 2.24
N ASN A 72 4.49 11.00 3.57
CA ASN A 72 4.69 12.25 4.29
C ASN A 72 6.12 12.79 4.19
N ALA A 73 7.13 11.91 4.21
CA ALA A 73 8.52 12.30 4.01
C ALA A 73 8.73 12.94 2.62
N ARG A 74 8.14 12.38 1.56
CA ARG A 74 8.18 12.97 0.21
C ARG A 74 7.52 14.35 0.18
N PHE A 75 6.36 14.50 0.79
CA PHE A 75 5.71 15.82 0.90
C PHE A 75 6.52 16.80 1.73
N GLY A 76 7.25 16.34 2.76
CA GLY A 76 8.20 17.17 3.51
C GLY A 76 9.29 17.74 2.61
N LEU A 77 9.88 16.91 1.74
CA LEU A 77 10.89 17.33 0.77
C LEU A 77 10.30 18.31 -0.25
N ILE A 78 9.13 17.99 -0.82
CA ILE A 78 8.44 18.88 -1.77
C ILE A 78 8.19 20.24 -1.12
N ARG A 79 7.69 20.27 0.12
CA ARG A 79 7.44 21.54 0.83
C ARG A 79 8.70 22.38 1.00
N ARG A 80 9.84 21.72 1.21
CA ARG A 80 11.11 22.39 1.47
C ARG A 80 11.71 23.01 0.22
N HIS A 81 11.53 22.36 -0.92
CA HIS A 81 12.15 22.79 -2.18
C HIS A 81 11.26 23.70 -3.04
N PHE A 82 9.94 23.59 -2.91
CA PHE A 82 8.99 24.37 -3.70
C PHE A 82 8.27 25.39 -2.80
N GLN A 83 8.56 26.68 -3.00
CA GLN A 83 7.91 27.77 -2.26
C GLN A 83 6.46 27.99 -2.72
N HIS A 84 6.19 27.77 -4.01
CA HIS A 84 4.87 27.88 -4.59
C HIS A 84 4.58 26.59 -5.36
N LEU A 85 3.51 25.89 -4.98
CA LEU A 85 2.93 24.81 -5.77
C LEU A 85 1.62 25.28 -6.38
N ASP A 86 1.57 25.25 -7.70
CA ASP A 86 0.36 25.28 -8.50
C ASP A 86 -0.38 23.93 -8.43
N GLU A 87 -1.63 23.95 -8.87
CA GLU A 87 -2.52 22.79 -8.84
C GLU A 87 -1.99 21.66 -9.73
N GLU A 88 -1.45 21.98 -10.91
CA GLU A 88 -0.97 21.00 -11.89
C GLU A 88 0.30 20.30 -11.39
N SER A 89 1.29 21.06 -10.91
CA SER A 89 2.52 20.48 -10.36
C SER A 89 2.26 19.60 -9.14
N LEU A 90 1.38 20.02 -8.21
CA LEU A 90 1.04 19.15 -7.07
C LEU A 90 0.38 17.87 -7.57
N MET A 91 -0.56 17.98 -8.51
CA MET A 91 -1.26 16.82 -9.03
C MET A 91 -0.32 15.84 -9.74
N LEU A 92 0.65 16.35 -10.49
CA LEU A 92 1.69 15.53 -11.13
C LEU A 92 2.55 14.81 -10.08
N LEU A 93 3.03 15.52 -9.06
CA LEU A 93 3.84 14.96 -7.98
C LEU A 93 3.05 13.94 -7.14
N TYR A 94 1.80 14.24 -6.83
CA TYR A 94 0.92 13.36 -6.07
C TYR A 94 0.67 12.06 -6.83
N LYS A 95 0.30 12.14 -8.12
CA LYS A 95 0.00 10.98 -8.97
C LYS A 95 1.22 10.10 -9.25
N SER A 96 2.41 10.69 -9.39
CA SER A 96 3.63 9.95 -9.70
C SER A 96 4.28 9.31 -8.46
N LEU A 97 4.40 10.05 -7.36
CA LEU A 97 5.24 9.64 -6.23
C LEU A 97 4.47 8.95 -5.10
N CYS A 98 3.21 9.35 -4.89
CA CYS A 98 2.47 8.98 -3.69
C CYS A 98 1.28 8.08 -4.00
N ARG A 99 0.49 8.41 -5.02
CA ARG A 99 -0.73 7.69 -5.38
C ARG A 99 -0.51 6.18 -5.61
N PRO A 100 0.50 5.71 -6.36
CA PRO A 100 0.69 4.28 -6.58
C PRO A 100 0.97 3.51 -5.29
N LYS A 101 1.76 4.11 -4.38
CA LYS A 101 2.08 3.50 -3.08
C LYS A 101 0.88 3.45 -2.15
N LEU A 102 0.08 4.52 -2.14
CA LEU A 102 -1.14 4.57 -1.31
C LEU A 102 -2.19 3.59 -1.84
N GLU A 103 -2.42 3.52 -3.15
CA GLU A 103 -3.39 2.59 -3.76
C GLU A 103 -2.96 1.13 -3.57
N TYR A 104 -1.68 0.81 -3.78
CA TYR A 104 -1.16 -0.53 -3.50
C TYR A 104 -1.34 -0.90 -2.02
N CYS A 105 -1.02 0.01 -1.10
CA CYS A 105 -1.24 -0.22 0.32
C CYS A 105 -2.72 -0.44 0.65
N MET A 106 -3.64 0.27 0.02
CA MET A 106 -5.07 0.06 0.23
C MET A 106 -5.55 -1.29 -0.31
N ALA A 107 -4.99 -1.76 -1.43
CA ALA A 107 -5.28 -3.07 -2.00
C ALA A 107 -4.77 -4.21 -1.11
N VAL A 108 -3.51 -4.15 -0.69
CA VAL A 108 -2.85 -5.18 0.12
C VAL A 108 -3.31 -5.17 1.57
N SER A 109 -3.33 -3.99 2.19
CA SER A 109 -3.65 -3.89 3.62
C SER A 109 -5.12 -4.12 3.89
N GLN A 110 -5.97 -4.03 2.85
CA GLN A 110 -7.42 -4.20 2.90
C GLN A 110 -7.98 -3.62 4.20
N PRO A 111 -7.78 -2.31 4.45
CA PRO A 111 -7.86 -1.73 5.79
C PRO A 111 -9.23 -2.01 6.40
N ARG A 112 -9.24 -2.98 7.33
CA ARG A 112 -10.45 -3.45 8.04
C ARG A 112 -10.94 -2.41 9.03
N PHE A 113 -10.03 -1.58 9.52
CA PHE A 113 -10.31 -0.55 10.52
C PHE A 113 -10.37 0.84 9.90
N LYS A 114 -11.37 1.62 10.31
CA LYS A 114 -11.52 3.03 9.94
C LYS A 114 -10.26 3.86 10.26
N LYS A 115 -9.51 3.48 11.30
CA LYS A 115 -8.26 4.12 11.70
C LYS A 115 -7.20 4.10 10.60
N ASP A 116 -7.10 3.02 9.83
CA ASP A 116 -6.10 2.88 8.77
C ASP A 116 -6.50 3.64 7.51
N ILE A 117 -7.79 3.64 7.19
CA ILE A 117 -8.36 4.51 6.15
C ILE A 117 -8.07 5.96 6.50
N ASP A 118 -8.32 6.39 7.74
CA ASP A 118 -8.05 7.74 8.19
C ASP A 118 -6.56 8.12 8.12
N LYS A 119 -5.63 7.18 8.39
CA LYS A 119 -4.18 7.41 8.25
C LYS A 119 -3.81 7.71 6.79
N ILE A 120 -4.34 6.95 5.85
CA ILE A 120 -4.08 7.13 4.42
C ILE A 120 -4.75 8.41 3.91
N GLU A 121 -5.99 8.67 4.31
CA GLU A 121 -6.74 9.87 3.93
C GLU A 121 -6.07 11.14 4.48
N LYS A 122 -5.47 11.09 5.67
CA LYS A 122 -4.68 12.19 6.23
C LYS A 122 -3.50 12.59 5.34
N VAL A 123 -2.88 11.63 4.63
CA VAL A 123 -1.81 11.93 3.68
C VAL A 123 -2.36 12.74 2.50
N GLN A 124 -3.51 12.37 1.94
CA GLN A 124 -4.17 13.12 0.87
C GLN A 124 -4.61 14.51 1.33
N ARG A 125 -5.19 14.62 2.53
CA ARG A 125 -5.55 15.92 3.16
C ARG A 125 -4.34 16.84 3.28
N ARG A 126 -3.21 16.31 3.74
CA ARG A 126 -1.96 17.07 3.86
C ARG A 126 -1.49 17.54 2.49
N ALA A 127 -1.45 16.65 1.50
CA ALA A 127 -1.02 16.98 0.15
C ALA A 127 -1.86 18.11 -0.45
N THR A 128 -3.18 17.99 -0.44
CA THR A 128 -4.10 19.00 -1.00
C THR A 128 -4.02 20.35 -0.30
N LYS A 129 -3.61 20.40 0.97
CA LYS A 129 -3.40 21.65 1.72
C LYS A 129 -2.08 22.36 1.35
N MET A 130 -1.17 21.70 0.63
CA MET A 130 0.11 22.30 0.25
C MET A 130 0.00 23.33 -0.88
N ILE A 131 -1.10 23.32 -1.64
CA ILE A 131 -1.36 24.31 -2.68
C ILE A 131 -1.61 25.67 -2.01
N ASN A 132 -1.00 26.71 -2.55
CA ASN A 132 -1.21 28.06 -2.07
C ASN A 132 -2.68 28.47 -2.26
N GLY A 133 -3.30 29.04 -1.23
CA GLY A 133 -4.71 29.43 -1.24
C GLY A 133 -5.71 28.29 -0.93
N TYR A 134 -5.25 27.05 -0.78
CA TYR A 134 -6.10 25.91 -0.42
C TYR A 134 -6.18 25.65 1.10
N GLY A 135 -5.49 26.46 1.90
CA GLY A 135 -5.42 26.33 3.35
C GLY A 135 -6.78 26.43 4.06
N GLU A 136 -7.60 27.41 3.62
CA GLU A 136 -8.91 27.75 4.22
C GLU A 136 -10.08 26.90 3.68
N LEU A 137 -9.89 26.24 2.54
CA LEU A 137 -10.94 25.41 1.94
C LEU A 137 -11.20 24.16 2.78
N SER A 138 -12.45 23.69 2.80
CA SER A 138 -12.77 22.39 3.38
C SER A 138 -12.17 21.26 2.55
N TYR A 139 -11.98 20.08 3.15
CA TYR A 139 -11.38 18.96 2.43
C TYR A 139 -12.18 18.52 1.21
N SER A 140 -13.51 18.50 1.31
CA SER A 140 -14.41 18.16 0.21
C SER A 140 -14.32 19.16 -0.94
N GLU A 141 -14.22 20.46 -0.65
CA GLU A 141 -14.04 21.50 -1.67
C GLU A 141 -12.69 21.39 -2.37
N ARG A 142 -11.61 21.12 -1.63
CA ARG A 142 -10.29 20.87 -2.22
C ARG A 142 -10.33 19.70 -3.20
N LEU A 143 -10.96 18.59 -2.82
CA LEU A 143 -11.11 17.42 -3.70
C LEU A 143 -11.91 17.75 -4.96
N LYS A 144 -13.01 18.52 -4.83
CA LYS A 144 -13.82 18.96 -5.98
C LYS A 144 -13.02 19.83 -6.95
N LYS A 145 -12.28 20.82 -6.45
CA LYS A 145 -11.45 21.68 -7.30
C LYS A 145 -10.36 20.90 -8.03
N LEU A 146 -9.68 20.00 -7.32
CA LEU A 146 -8.61 19.16 -7.87
C LEU A 146 -9.12 17.96 -8.69
N LYS A 147 -10.45 17.78 -8.78
CA LYS A 147 -11.10 16.62 -9.42
C LYS A 147 -10.51 15.29 -8.92
N LEU A 148 -10.21 15.23 -7.63
CA LEU A 148 -9.63 14.06 -6.98
C LEU A 148 -10.73 13.25 -6.27
N PRO A 149 -10.83 11.94 -6.55
CA PRO A 149 -11.59 11.05 -5.69
C PRO A 149 -10.89 10.87 -4.34
N SER A 150 -11.66 10.52 -3.31
CA SER A 150 -11.07 10.07 -2.04
C SER A 150 -10.38 8.71 -2.25
N LEU A 151 -9.31 8.46 -1.51
CA LEU A 151 -8.58 7.18 -1.61
C LEU A 151 -9.48 6.00 -1.20
N GLN A 152 -10.39 6.21 -0.25
CA GLN A 152 -11.39 5.21 0.11
C GLN A 152 -12.34 4.91 -1.07
N TYR A 153 -12.85 5.94 -1.74
CA TYR A 153 -13.76 5.77 -2.88
C TYR A 153 -13.08 5.07 -4.05
N ASN A 154 -11.83 5.43 -4.35
CA ASN A 154 -11.03 4.73 -5.38
C ASN A 154 -10.86 3.24 -5.08
N THR A 155 -10.64 2.90 -3.81
CA THR A 155 -10.48 1.49 -3.41
C THR A 155 -11.77 0.71 -3.61
N ILE A 156 -12.93 1.29 -3.27
CA ILE A 156 -14.23 0.67 -3.52
C ILE A 156 -14.45 0.50 -5.03
N LEU A 157 -14.15 1.53 -5.82
CA LEU A 157 -14.29 1.47 -7.27
C LEU A 157 -13.44 0.34 -7.87
N MET A 158 -12.18 0.21 -7.45
CA MET A 158 -11.29 -0.87 -7.91
C MET A 158 -11.84 -2.26 -7.57
N LYS A 159 -12.36 -2.46 -6.35
CA LYS A 159 -13.03 -3.72 -5.97
C LYS A 159 -14.25 -3.99 -6.84
N THR A 160 -15.07 -2.97 -7.11
CA THR A 160 -16.26 -3.14 -7.96
C THR A 160 -15.94 -3.41 -9.42
N ASN A 161 -14.86 -2.84 -9.96
CA ASN A 161 -14.45 -3.09 -11.34
C ASN A 161 -13.90 -4.51 -11.50
N SER A 162 -13.06 -4.96 -10.56
CA SER A 162 -12.57 -6.35 -10.54
C SER A 162 -13.72 -7.37 -10.47
N LEU A 163 -14.74 -7.13 -9.64
CA LEU A 163 -15.93 -8.00 -9.57
C LEU A 163 -16.78 -7.98 -10.86
N ARG A 164 -16.80 -6.86 -11.60
CA ARG A 164 -17.49 -6.79 -12.89
C ARG A 164 -16.72 -7.53 -13.97
N GLU A 165 -15.38 -7.45 -13.95
CA GLU A 165 -14.51 -8.16 -14.88
C GLU A 165 -14.61 -9.67 -14.68
N THR A 166 -14.53 -10.17 -13.45
CA THR A 166 -14.70 -11.61 -13.17
C THR A 166 -16.07 -12.12 -13.60
N LYS A 167 -17.14 -11.36 -13.31
CA LYS A 167 -18.51 -11.73 -13.70
C LYS A 167 -18.70 -11.70 -15.23
N ARG A 168 -17.98 -10.84 -15.94
CA ARG A 168 -17.98 -10.80 -17.40
C ARG A 168 -17.25 -12.00 -18.00
N GLU A 169 -16.10 -12.36 -17.46
CA GLU A 169 -15.33 -13.56 -17.86
C GLU A 169 -16.12 -14.85 -17.62
N GLU A 170 -16.86 -14.95 -16.50
CA GLU A 170 -17.74 -16.09 -16.21
C GLU A 170 -18.87 -16.22 -17.24
N LEU A 171 -19.52 -15.10 -17.62
CA LEU A 171 -20.59 -15.10 -18.62
C LEU A 171 -20.07 -15.43 -20.02
N GLU A 172 -18.92 -14.87 -20.41
CA GLU A 172 -18.26 -15.19 -21.69
C GLU A 172 -17.75 -16.64 -21.71
N GLY A 173 -17.33 -17.18 -20.56
CA GLY A 173 -16.97 -18.59 -20.40
C GLY A 173 -18.15 -19.56 -20.51
N MET A 174 -19.31 -19.17 -19.95
CA MET A 174 -20.56 -19.95 -20.06
C MET A 174 -21.10 -20.00 -21.50
N ASP A 175 -21.04 -18.89 -22.22
CA ASP A 175 -21.50 -18.81 -23.62
C ASP A 175 -20.60 -19.64 -24.56
N ASN A 176 -19.29 -19.60 -24.35
CA ASN A 176 -18.32 -20.46 -25.05
C ASN A 176 -18.48 -21.95 -24.72
N GLY A 177 -18.89 -22.28 -23.49
CA GLY A 177 -19.21 -23.64 -23.06
C GLY A 177 -20.47 -24.22 -23.70
N LEU A 178 -21.51 -23.38 -23.93
CA LEU A 178 -22.71 -23.79 -24.66
C LEU A 178 -22.42 -24.05 -26.14
N ARG A 179 -21.59 -23.22 -26.78
CA ARG A 179 -21.22 -23.36 -28.20
C ARG A 179 -20.46 -24.65 -28.51
N ARG A 180 -19.61 -25.14 -27.60
CA ARG A 180 -18.87 -26.41 -27.76
C ARG A 180 -19.72 -27.66 -27.54
N LYS A 181 -20.86 -27.56 -26.85
CA LYS A 181 -21.78 -28.70 -26.63
C LYS A 181 -22.79 -28.88 -27.78
N GLN A 182 -22.86 -27.93 -28.72
CA GLN A 182 -23.72 -27.99 -29.90
C GLN A 182 -22.95 -28.27 -31.21
N SER A 183 -21.66 -28.56 -31.13
CA SER A 183 -20.83 -29.05 -32.25
C SER A 183 -20.35 -30.47 -31.97
#